data_AF-A0A944AFD0-F1
#
_entry.id   AF-A0A944AFD0-F1
#
_cell.length_a   1.000
_cell.length_b   1.000
_cell.length_c   1.000
_cell.angle_alpha   90.00
_cell.angle_beta   90.00
_cell.angle_gamma   90.00
#
_symmetry.space_group_name_H-M   'P 1'
#
loop_
_entity.id
_entity.type
_entity.pdbx_description
1 polymer ?
#
loop_
_entity_poly.entity_id
_entity_poly.type
_entity_poly.pdbx_seq_one_letter_code
_entity_poly.pdbx_strand_id
1 'polypeptide(L)'
;YVKRQPGYVQDDYFLIDYEVAVKIVNDVVDTLHYSEQLGNMDALWNRNEMLTILDHLTYDTDGKVYCVLRDTRNASRMRMGHGKYYDAPDDGHTDRPKDLAAERPVLFLFSETGSIEQGWNGTEFIWPMLYTPGNTRSGLFTIDGNKKMKVKTGKVLKLKKLETIDPEEVLSMTMTLGPAMDIILGLQKTESRVIKDTTASLYLQKDDKGYFVYADGVEPNEYYNVHTMLDGEVFPFKLKPVKYLYLRCSRDDFGSKLLIELNQKKLYDLVPEPFSTSDIVYGSDNSARVHENFKRANWTVYYNVKKVLEYKLTEADKETFEQYKQDLIDEGELEG
;
A
#
# COMPACT_ATOMS: atom_id res chain seq x y z
N TYR A 1 39.83 16.40 -18.06
CA TYR A 1 39.84 15.92 -16.66
C TYR A 1 38.42 15.97 -16.11
N VAL A 2 37.76 14.82 -16.02
CA VAL A 2 36.43 14.70 -15.42
C VAL A 2 36.62 14.79 -13.91
N LYS A 3 36.20 15.90 -13.30
CA LYS A 3 36.11 16.01 -11.84
C LYS A 3 35.00 15.06 -11.37
N ARG A 4 35.37 13.90 -10.81
CA ARG A 4 34.47 13.13 -9.95
C ARG A 4 34.12 14.00 -8.74
N GLN A 5 32.83 14.16 -8.46
CA GLN A 5 32.38 14.71 -7.18
C GLN A 5 32.82 13.76 -6.04
N PRO A 6 33.25 14.26 -4.87
CA PRO A 6 33.68 13.39 -3.77
C PRO A 6 32.44 12.73 -3.15
N GLY A 7 32.32 11.42 -3.33
CA GLY A 7 31.33 10.59 -2.63
C GLY A 7 31.74 10.34 -1.18
N TYR A 8 30.75 10.03 -0.33
CA TYR A 8 30.92 9.66 1.08
C TYR A 8 31.84 8.44 1.22
N VAL A 9 32.77 8.47 2.18
CA VAL A 9 33.64 7.33 2.52
C VAL A 9 32.98 6.53 3.66
N GLN A 10 33.29 5.24 3.77
CA GLN A 10 32.67 4.32 4.74
C GLN A 10 32.81 4.77 6.22
N ASP A 11 33.77 5.63 6.53
CA ASP A 11 33.95 6.20 7.88
C ASP A 11 33.06 7.45 8.15
N ASP A 12 32.36 7.97 7.12
CA ASP A 12 31.48 9.16 7.23
C ASP A 12 30.05 8.81 7.67
N TYR A 13 29.71 7.52 7.80
CA TYR A 13 28.37 7.08 8.12
C TYR A 13 28.33 5.72 8.85
N PHE A 14 27.30 5.53 9.65
CA PHE A 14 27.04 4.30 10.40
C PHE A 14 25.84 3.57 9.79
N LEU A 15 25.80 2.25 9.96
CA LEU A 15 24.59 1.49 9.68
C LEU A 15 23.89 1.18 11.00
N ILE A 16 22.67 1.66 11.16
CA ILE A 16 21.87 1.51 12.37
C ILE A 16 20.58 0.74 12.09
N ASP A 17 20.05 0.10 13.12
CA ASP A 17 18.72 -0.52 13.08
C ASP A 17 17.61 0.54 13.11
N TYR A 18 16.47 0.20 12.52
CA TYR A 18 15.25 1.02 12.53
C TYR A 18 14.90 1.52 13.93
N GLU A 19 14.96 0.65 14.95
CA GLU A 19 14.65 0.99 16.33
C GLU A 19 15.58 2.07 16.89
N VAL A 20 16.87 2.06 16.49
CA VAL A 20 17.84 3.08 16.88
C VAL A 20 17.52 4.40 16.19
N ALA A 21 17.18 4.37 14.90
CA ALA A 21 16.76 5.57 14.17
C ALA A 21 15.49 6.20 14.78
N VAL A 22 14.49 5.38 15.13
CA VAL A 22 13.27 5.81 15.84
C VAL A 22 13.61 6.45 17.18
N LYS A 23 14.53 5.84 17.94
CA LYS A 23 14.97 6.39 19.22
C LYS A 23 15.60 7.77 19.05
N ILE A 24 16.53 7.93 18.10
CA ILE A 24 17.20 9.21 17.80
C ILE A 24 16.16 10.29 17.47
N VAL A 25 15.21 9.99 16.58
CA VAL A 25 14.18 10.97 16.18
C VAL A 25 13.32 11.39 17.38
N ASN A 26 12.93 10.44 18.23
CA ASN A 26 12.18 10.75 19.46
C ASN A 26 12.99 11.64 20.40
N ASP A 27 14.23 11.24 20.72
CA ASP A 27 15.11 11.97 21.63
C ASP A 27 15.31 13.41 21.15
N VAL A 28 15.53 13.62 19.84
CA VAL A 28 15.69 14.96 19.28
C VAL A 28 14.42 15.79 19.45
N VAL A 29 13.25 15.26 19.09
CA VAL A 29 11.99 16.02 19.19
C VAL A 29 11.67 16.35 20.65
N ASP A 30 11.99 15.46 21.59
CA ASP A 30 11.82 15.70 23.03
C ASP A 30 12.69 16.86 23.57
N THR A 31 13.75 17.26 22.85
CA THR A 31 14.55 18.46 23.19
C THR A 31 14.02 19.76 22.59
N LEU A 32 13.07 19.71 21.65
CA LEU A 32 12.56 20.89 20.97
C LEU A 32 11.45 21.56 21.81
N HIS A 33 11.63 22.86 22.10
CA HIS A 33 10.70 23.61 22.94
C HIS A 33 9.77 24.48 22.09
N TYR A 34 8.46 24.22 22.18
CA TYR A 34 7.41 24.98 21.52
C TYR A 34 6.46 25.59 22.53
N SER A 35 6.13 26.87 22.37
CA SER A 35 5.10 27.52 23.17
C SER A 35 4.51 28.74 22.48
N GLU A 36 3.27 29.10 22.85
CA GLU A 36 2.63 30.33 22.38
C GLU A 36 3.43 31.58 22.77
N GLN A 37 4.05 31.58 23.96
CA GLN A 37 4.87 32.70 24.42
C GLN A 37 6.12 32.91 23.57
N LEU A 38 6.65 31.84 22.97
CA LEU A 38 7.79 31.89 22.06
C LEU A 38 7.37 32.21 20.61
N GLY A 39 6.06 32.27 20.33
CA GLY A 39 5.53 32.54 18.99
C GLY A 39 5.96 31.51 17.94
N ASN A 40 6.30 30.28 18.34
CA ASN A 40 6.88 29.26 17.46
C ASN A 40 5.98 28.03 17.24
N MET A 41 4.69 28.14 17.58
CA MET A 41 3.72 27.06 17.40
C MET A 41 3.54 26.66 15.93
N ASP A 42 3.70 27.61 15.00
CA ASP A 42 3.62 27.34 13.55
C ASP A 42 4.80 26.50 13.02
N ALA A 43 5.90 26.42 13.80
CA ALA A 43 7.06 25.60 13.50
C ALA A 43 7.05 24.27 14.28
N LEU A 44 5.95 23.95 14.97
CA LEU A 44 5.83 22.72 15.75
C LEU A 44 6.01 21.51 14.83
N TRP A 45 7.10 20.78 15.06
CA TRP A 45 7.43 19.63 14.25
C TRP A 45 6.79 18.36 14.80
N ASN A 46 5.98 17.70 13.98
CA ASN A 46 5.35 16.44 14.34
C ASN A 46 6.27 15.26 14.02
N ARG A 47 6.82 14.63 15.06
CA ARG A 47 7.72 13.47 14.90
C ARG A 47 7.09 12.32 14.08
N ASN A 48 5.78 12.15 14.14
CA ASN A 48 5.10 11.07 13.42
C ASN A 48 5.18 11.22 11.90
N GLU A 49 5.44 12.42 11.37
CA GLU A 49 5.70 12.62 9.94
C GLU A 49 6.93 11.84 9.50
N MET A 50 8.08 12.09 10.13
CA MET A 50 9.33 11.42 9.80
C MET A 50 9.29 9.94 10.16
N LEU A 51 8.73 9.58 11.33
CA LEU A 51 8.64 8.18 11.74
C LEU A 51 7.77 7.35 10.78
N THR A 52 6.70 7.94 10.23
CA THR A 52 5.85 7.24 9.25
C THR A 52 6.58 7.04 7.92
N ILE A 53 7.34 8.03 7.47
CA ILE A 53 8.19 7.88 6.28
C ILE A 53 9.25 6.81 6.52
N LEU A 54 9.94 6.85 7.67
CA LEU A 54 10.98 5.88 8.03
C LEU A 54 10.43 4.45 8.08
N ASP A 55 9.24 4.26 8.64
CA ASP A 55 8.54 2.97 8.68
C ASP A 55 8.24 2.45 7.27
N HIS A 56 7.71 3.30 6.38
CA HIS A 56 7.47 2.95 4.99
C HIS A 56 8.76 2.56 4.25
N LEU A 57 9.82 3.34 4.42
CA LEU A 57 11.11 3.12 3.74
C LEU A 57 11.82 1.84 4.18
N THR A 58 11.47 1.29 5.34
CA THR A 58 12.11 0.11 5.92
C THR A 58 11.22 -1.14 5.88
N TYR A 59 9.91 -0.99 5.58
CA TYR A 59 8.88 -2.03 5.77
C TYR A 59 9.17 -3.39 5.11
N ASP A 60 9.77 -3.42 3.92
CA ASP A 60 10.05 -4.63 3.15
C ASP A 60 11.56 -4.88 2.94
N THR A 61 12.39 -4.23 3.76
CA THR A 61 13.85 -4.19 3.67
C THR A 61 14.53 -5.02 4.76
N ASP A 62 15.86 -4.87 4.92
CA ASP A 62 16.65 -5.42 6.02
C ASP A 62 16.44 -4.67 7.36
N GLY A 63 15.60 -3.62 7.38
CA GLY A 63 15.32 -2.81 8.57
C GLY A 63 16.46 -1.87 8.95
N LYS A 64 17.44 -1.66 8.06
CA LYS A 64 18.64 -0.89 8.33
C LYS A 64 18.58 0.50 7.68
N VAL A 65 19.19 1.46 8.33
CA VAL A 65 19.22 2.88 7.94
C VAL A 65 20.66 3.37 7.99
N TYR A 66 21.10 4.16 7.00
CA TYR A 66 22.38 4.86 7.13
C TYR A 66 22.21 6.07 8.06
N CYS A 67 23.14 6.26 8.97
CA CYS A 67 23.18 7.40 9.88
C CYS A 67 24.44 8.21 9.61
N VAL A 68 24.28 9.50 9.32
CA VAL A 68 25.40 10.43 9.12
C VAL A 68 25.34 11.48 10.22
N LEU A 69 26.47 11.77 10.85
CA LEU A 69 26.62 12.92 11.75
C LEU A 69 27.55 13.93 11.10
N ARG A 70 27.09 15.17 10.94
CA ARG A 70 27.93 16.29 10.50
C ARG A 70 28.47 17.08 11.68
N ASP A 71 29.61 17.71 11.43
CA ASP A 71 30.23 18.66 12.35
C ASP A 71 29.28 19.80 12.73
N THR A 72 29.48 20.29 13.95
CA THR A 72 28.70 21.36 14.57
C THR A 72 28.72 22.65 13.74
N ARG A 73 27.53 23.17 13.46
CA ARG A 73 27.30 24.46 12.79
C ARG A 73 27.01 25.56 13.81
N ASN A 74 27.16 26.81 13.39
CA ASN A 74 26.80 28.00 14.16
C ASN A 74 25.94 28.92 13.27
N ALA A 75 24.75 28.45 12.89
CA ALA A 75 23.85 29.16 12.00
C ALA A 75 22.90 30.10 12.77
N SER A 76 22.46 31.18 12.13
CA SER A 76 21.44 32.07 12.70
C SER A 76 20.05 31.43 12.66
N ARG A 77 19.24 31.62 13.72
CA ARG A 77 17.82 31.24 13.75
C ARG A 77 16.98 31.97 12.70
N MET A 78 17.43 33.13 12.24
CA MET A 78 16.73 33.96 11.26
C MET A 78 17.54 34.05 9.96
N ARG A 79 16.89 33.86 8.81
CA ARG A 79 17.54 34.12 7.52
C ARG A 79 17.72 35.63 7.31
N MET A 80 18.92 36.04 6.93
CA MET A 80 19.25 37.42 6.55
C MET A 80 18.29 37.93 5.46
N GLY A 81 17.67 39.09 5.69
CA GLY A 81 16.93 39.86 4.67
C GLY A 81 15.44 39.57 4.50
N HIS A 82 14.88 38.50 5.07
CA HIS A 82 13.47 38.14 4.84
C HIS A 82 12.62 37.90 6.10
N GLY A 83 13.18 38.03 7.31
CA GLY A 83 12.42 37.86 8.56
C GLY A 83 11.82 36.46 8.73
N LYS A 84 12.31 35.47 7.98
CA LYS A 84 11.87 34.07 8.05
C LYS A 84 12.78 33.28 8.97
N TYR A 85 12.19 32.36 9.72
CA TYR A 85 12.93 31.38 10.49
C TYR A 85 13.78 30.51 9.57
N TYR A 86 14.94 30.11 10.07
CA TYR A 86 15.76 29.08 9.48
C TYR A 86 15.07 27.73 9.71
N ASP A 87 14.71 27.07 8.62
CA ASP A 87 13.78 25.93 8.57
C ASP A 87 14.44 24.61 8.16
N ALA A 88 15.70 24.65 7.72
CA ALA A 88 16.48 23.46 7.39
C ALA A 88 17.98 23.71 7.58
N PRO A 89 18.74 22.77 8.16
CA PRO A 89 20.18 22.89 8.34
C PRO A 89 20.98 22.78 7.04
N ASP A 90 20.43 22.14 6.00
CA ASP A 90 21.12 21.83 4.74
C ASP A 90 20.98 22.95 3.71
N ASP A 91 22.02 23.13 2.88
CA ASP A 91 21.99 24.06 1.73
C ASP A 91 21.37 23.45 0.45
N GLY A 92 20.90 22.19 0.55
CA GLY A 92 20.32 21.41 -0.54
C GLY A 92 21.25 21.07 -1.70
N HIS A 93 22.54 21.47 -1.65
CA HIS A 93 23.50 21.30 -2.75
C HIS A 93 24.74 20.51 -2.34
N THR A 94 25.40 20.88 -1.25
CA THR A 94 26.68 20.26 -0.82
C THR A 94 26.47 19.16 0.20
N ASP A 95 25.39 19.25 0.98
CA ASP A 95 25.14 18.36 2.12
C ASP A 95 24.32 17.11 1.80
N ARG A 96 23.80 16.99 0.56
CA ARG A 96 22.88 15.92 0.21
C ARG A 96 23.60 14.60 -0.02
N PRO A 97 23.26 13.52 0.71
CA PRO A 97 23.83 12.19 0.53
C PRO A 97 23.23 11.47 -0.69
N LYS A 98 23.24 12.09 -1.89
CA LYS A 98 22.51 11.56 -3.08
C LYS A 98 22.91 10.13 -3.43
N ASP A 99 24.19 9.83 -3.45
CA ASP A 99 24.70 8.51 -3.80
C ASP A 99 24.43 7.49 -2.67
N LEU A 100 24.54 7.92 -1.41
CA LEU A 100 24.32 7.06 -0.25
C LEU A 100 22.82 6.75 -0.05
N ALA A 101 21.96 7.71 -0.35
CA ALA A 101 20.50 7.58 -0.37
C ALA A 101 19.99 7.00 -1.70
N ALA A 102 20.83 6.33 -2.51
CA ALA A 102 20.35 5.66 -3.71
C ALA A 102 19.56 4.38 -3.37
N GLU A 103 20.04 3.60 -2.38
CA GLU A 103 19.53 2.26 -2.10
C GLU A 103 18.74 2.14 -0.79
N ARG A 104 19.01 3.00 0.20
CA ARG A 104 18.39 2.92 1.52
C ARG A 104 18.21 4.29 2.17
N PRO A 105 17.28 4.44 3.12
CA PRO A 105 17.10 5.70 3.82
C PRO A 105 18.38 6.14 4.54
N VAL A 106 18.62 7.46 4.54
CA VAL A 106 19.70 8.08 5.29
C VAL A 106 19.11 9.03 6.33
N LEU A 107 19.29 8.72 7.60
CA LEU A 107 19.09 9.64 8.71
C LEU A 107 20.34 10.50 8.86
N PHE A 108 20.20 11.79 8.65
CA PHE A 108 21.30 12.73 8.56
C PHE A 108 21.15 13.74 9.69
N LEU A 109 22.17 13.81 10.56
CA LEU A 109 22.14 14.58 11.79
C LEU A 109 23.10 15.77 11.64
N PHE A 110 22.58 16.98 11.81
CA PHE A 110 23.42 18.18 11.91
C PHE A 110 23.43 18.67 13.34
N SER A 111 24.61 18.72 13.95
CA SER A 111 24.79 19.40 15.24
C SER A 111 24.80 20.92 15.00
N GLU A 112 24.15 21.67 15.89
CA GLU A 112 24.08 23.13 15.90
C GLU A 112 24.43 23.63 17.30
N THR A 113 25.36 24.58 17.39
CA THR A 113 25.84 25.16 18.66
C THR A 113 24.71 25.73 19.53
N GLY A 114 23.65 26.24 18.89
CA GLY A 114 22.51 26.84 19.60
C GLY A 114 22.87 28.13 20.34
N SER A 115 23.82 28.92 19.80
CA SER A 115 24.25 30.18 20.41
C SER A 115 23.12 31.22 20.55
N ILE A 116 23.09 31.89 21.71
CA ILE A 116 22.17 33.02 21.97
C ILE A 116 22.41 34.18 20.99
N GLU A 117 23.67 34.42 20.59
CA GLU A 117 24.03 35.45 19.62
C GLU A 117 23.36 35.23 18.25
N GLN A 118 23.10 33.97 17.93
CA GLN A 118 22.42 33.54 16.71
C GLN A 118 20.88 33.45 16.88
N GLY A 119 20.34 33.82 18.05
CA GLY A 119 18.90 33.82 18.33
C GLY A 119 18.35 32.49 18.85
N TRP A 120 19.23 31.56 19.22
CA TRP A 120 18.86 30.28 19.85
C TRP A 120 18.85 30.38 21.38
N ASN A 121 18.66 29.24 22.07
CA ASN A 121 18.43 29.18 23.52
C ASN A 121 19.69 28.92 24.37
N GLY A 122 20.89 28.92 23.77
CA GLY A 122 22.15 28.71 24.49
C GLY A 122 22.51 27.25 24.76
N THR A 123 21.86 26.30 24.09
CA THR A 123 22.10 24.86 24.22
C THR A 123 22.28 24.23 22.86
N GLU A 124 23.30 23.38 22.72
CA GLU A 124 23.54 22.60 21.50
C GLU A 124 22.36 21.65 21.22
N PHE A 125 22.01 21.51 19.94
CA PHE A 125 20.93 20.61 19.53
C PHE A 125 21.22 20.00 18.17
N ILE A 126 20.42 18.99 17.81
CA ILE A 126 20.59 18.23 16.56
C ILE A 126 19.38 18.44 15.67
N TRP A 127 19.62 18.71 14.39
CA TRP A 127 18.62 18.64 13.35
C TRP A 127 18.61 17.23 12.72
N PRO A 128 17.48 16.51 12.76
CA PRO A 128 17.34 15.25 12.07
C PRO A 128 16.75 15.50 10.67
N MET A 129 17.43 15.02 9.64
CA MET A 129 16.99 15.10 8.25
C MET A 129 16.89 13.70 7.67
N LEU A 130 15.77 13.35 7.06
CA LEU A 130 15.57 12.04 6.44
C LEU A 130 15.65 12.16 4.92
N TYR A 131 16.63 11.49 4.32
CA TYR A 131 16.76 11.36 2.88
C TYR A 131 16.20 10.02 2.42
N THR A 132 15.26 10.08 1.48
CA THR A 132 14.55 8.92 0.95
C THR A 132 15.32 8.30 -0.22
N PRO A 133 15.31 6.96 -0.39
CA PRO A 133 15.79 6.29 -1.59
C PRO A 133 15.24 6.88 -2.88
N GLY A 134 16.08 7.03 -3.91
CA GLY A 134 15.65 7.52 -5.22
C GLY A 134 14.59 6.65 -5.92
N ASN A 135 14.54 5.36 -5.58
CA ASN A 135 13.61 4.37 -6.11
C ASN A 135 12.44 4.02 -5.16
N THR A 136 12.09 4.93 -4.24
CA THR A 136 11.04 4.70 -3.23
C THR A 136 9.66 4.48 -3.89
N ARG A 137 8.95 3.42 -3.47
CA ARG A 137 7.56 3.19 -3.86
C ARG A 137 6.67 4.33 -3.32
N SER A 138 5.87 4.96 -4.19
CA SER A 138 4.93 5.99 -3.78
C SER A 138 3.88 5.43 -2.80
N GLY A 139 3.57 6.19 -1.76
CA GLY A 139 2.59 5.84 -0.74
C GLY A 139 1.88 7.08 -0.21
N LEU A 140 0.62 6.91 0.18
CA LEU A 140 -0.18 7.92 0.88
C LEU A 140 -0.36 7.45 2.33
N PHE A 141 -0.06 8.33 3.28
CA PHE A 141 -0.14 8.02 4.70
C PHE A 141 -0.96 9.07 5.43
N THR A 142 -1.67 8.61 6.46
CA THR A 142 -2.26 9.51 7.46
C THR A 142 -1.29 9.65 8.61
N ILE A 143 -0.96 10.91 8.94
CA ILE A 143 -0.21 11.24 10.16
C ILE A 143 -1.21 11.20 11.32
N ASP A 144 -0.82 10.61 12.46
CA ASP A 144 -1.65 10.49 13.67
C ASP A 144 -3.00 9.76 13.55
N GLY A 145 -3.19 8.96 12.49
CA GLY A 145 -4.32 8.03 12.44
C GLY A 145 -4.30 7.06 13.63
N ASN A 146 -5.46 6.59 14.08
CA ASN A 146 -5.57 5.57 15.13
C ASN A 146 -4.76 4.32 14.77
N LYS A 147 -3.48 4.29 15.17
CA LYS A 147 -2.58 3.18 14.93
C LYS A 147 -3.04 2.02 15.82
N LYS A 148 -3.61 0.97 15.21
CA LYS A 148 -3.52 -0.35 15.85
C LYS A 148 -2.03 -0.64 15.97
N MET A 149 -1.54 -0.90 17.19
CA MET A 149 -0.14 -1.30 17.39
C MET A 149 0.21 -2.38 16.37
N LYS A 150 1.35 -2.23 15.68
CA LYS A 150 1.86 -3.30 14.82
C LYS A 150 1.99 -4.56 15.67
N VAL A 151 1.30 -5.62 15.27
CA VAL A 151 1.73 -6.98 15.62
C VAL A 151 3.16 -7.10 15.07
N LYS A 152 4.07 -7.63 15.90
CA LYS A 152 5.51 -7.79 15.61
C LYS A 152 5.77 -8.04 14.13
N THR A 153 6.73 -7.29 13.58
CA THR A 153 7.31 -7.41 12.24
C THR A 153 7.52 -8.88 11.88
N GLY A 154 6.53 -9.49 11.22
CA GLY A 154 6.67 -10.82 10.64
C GLY A 154 7.59 -10.74 9.43
N LYS A 155 8.29 -11.83 9.10
CA LYS A 155 8.99 -11.87 7.81
C LYS A 155 7.96 -11.89 6.69
N VAL A 156 7.94 -10.87 5.84
CA VAL A 156 7.06 -10.83 4.66
C VAL A 156 7.27 -12.09 3.83
N LEU A 157 6.20 -12.86 3.62
CA LEU A 157 6.23 -14.02 2.76
C LEU A 157 6.26 -13.54 1.30
N LYS A 158 7.39 -13.70 0.61
CA LYS A 158 7.50 -13.38 -0.83
C LYS A 158 7.30 -14.64 -1.67
N LEU A 159 6.49 -14.58 -2.73
CA LEU A 159 6.30 -15.69 -3.68
C LEU A 159 7.28 -15.49 -4.85
N LYS A 160 8.19 -16.43 -5.07
CA LYS A 160 9.26 -16.28 -6.08
C LYS A 160 8.68 -16.22 -7.50
N LYS A 161 7.64 -17.01 -7.79
CA LYS A 161 7.01 -17.03 -9.11
C LYS A 161 6.27 -15.74 -9.42
N LEU A 162 5.75 -15.04 -8.41
CA LEU A 162 5.04 -13.77 -8.61
C LEU A 162 5.97 -12.70 -9.20
N GLU A 163 7.25 -12.69 -8.82
CA GLU A 163 8.26 -11.74 -9.34
C GLU A 163 8.57 -11.93 -10.83
N THR A 164 8.17 -13.08 -11.42
CA THR A 164 8.41 -13.42 -12.83
C THR A 164 7.21 -13.21 -13.74
N ILE A 165 6.05 -12.84 -13.17
CA ILE A 165 4.78 -12.69 -13.90
C ILE A 165 4.52 -11.20 -14.11
N ASP A 166 3.98 -10.87 -15.28
CA ASP A 166 3.53 -9.50 -15.59
C ASP A 166 2.42 -9.07 -14.60
N PRO A 167 2.60 -7.96 -13.85
CA PRO A 167 1.59 -7.45 -12.93
C PRO A 167 0.22 -7.20 -13.56
N GLU A 168 0.14 -6.88 -14.85
CA GLU A 168 -1.13 -6.64 -15.56
C GLU A 168 -1.96 -7.93 -15.73
N GLU A 169 -1.30 -9.09 -15.69
CA GLU A 169 -1.94 -10.40 -15.78
C GLU A 169 -2.40 -10.95 -14.43
N VAL A 170 -2.13 -10.24 -13.33
CA VAL A 170 -2.38 -10.69 -11.95
C VAL A 170 -3.50 -9.88 -11.30
N LEU A 171 -4.55 -10.58 -10.84
CA LEU A 171 -5.54 -9.99 -9.95
C LEU A 171 -5.16 -10.24 -8.48
N SER A 172 -4.79 -9.18 -7.76
CA SER A 172 -4.46 -9.25 -6.33
C SER A 172 -5.71 -9.08 -5.46
N MET A 173 -5.97 -10.02 -4.55
CA MET A 173 -7.13 -9.99 -3.64
C MET A 173 -6.79 -10.54 -2.25
N THR A 174 -7.70 -10.31 -1.31
CA THR A 174 -7.67 -10.94 0.02
C THR A 174 -8.76 -12.03 0.10
N MET A 175 -8.49 -13.06 0.91
CA MET A 175 -9.33 -14.25 1.15
C MET A 175 -9.15 -14.69 2.61
N THR A 176 -10.08 -15.48 3.17
CA THR A 176 -9.91 -16.13 4.48
C THR A 176 -9.13 -17.44 4.36
N LEU A 177 -8.53 -17.92 5.44
CA LEU A 177 -7.66 -19.10 5.39
C LEU A 177 -8.39 -20.38 4.92
N GLY A 178 -9.63 -20.64 5.37
CA GLY A 178 -10.39 -21.84 5.00
C GLY A 178 -10.47 -22.10 3.48
N PRO A 179 -11.11 -21.22 2.70
CA PRO A 179 -11.16 -21.34 1.24
C PRO A 179 -9.78 -21.41 0.57
N ALA A 180 -8.76 -20.78 1.18
CA ALA A 180 -7.40 -20.87 0.69
C ALA A 180 -6.86 -22.31 0.78
N MET A 181 -7.12 -22.99 1.90
CA MET A 181 -6.73 -24.39 2.11
C MET A 181 -7.46 -25.30 1.13
N ASP A 182 -8.76 -25.07 0.90
CA ASP A 182 -9.56 -25.83 -0.07
C ASP A 182 -8.99 -25.70 -1.49
N ILE A 183 -8.55 -24.50 -1.87
CA ILE A 183 -7.90 -24.28 -3.17
C ILE A 183 -6.52 -24.97 -3.23
N ILE A 184 -5.72 -24.93 -2.14
CA ILE A 184 -4.41 -25.59 -2.07
C ILE A 184 -4.56 -27.11 -2.23
N LEU A 185 -5.53 -27.71 -1.53
CA LEU A 185 -5.83 -29.14 -1.60
C LEU A 185 -6.59 -29.52 -2.89
N GLY A 186 -7.05 -28.52 -3.64
CA GLY A 186 -7.76 -28.72 -4.90
C GLY A 186 -9.21 -29.16 -4.72
N LEU A 187 -9.79 -29.02 -3.52
CA LEU A 187 -11.22 -29.25 -3.24
C LEU A 187 -12.07 -28.14 -3.89
N GLN A 188 -11.59 -26.89 -3.82
CA GLN A 188 -12.24 -25.74 -4.45
C GLN A 188 -11.60 -25.43 -5.81
N LYS A 189 -12.42 -25.48 -6.87
CA LYS A 189 -11.98 -25.25 -8.27
C LYS A 189 -12.34 -23.88 -8.84
N THR A 190 -13.03 -23.05 -8.06
CA THR A 190 -13.39 -21.69 -8.48
C THR A 190 -13.16 -20.71 -7.35
N GLU A 191 -12.88 -19.44 -7.66
CA GLU A 191 -12.87 -18.36 -6.66
C GLU A 191 -13.79 -17.25 -7.11
N SER A 192 -14.75 -16.85 -6.26
CA SER A 192 -15.85 -15.98 -6.67
C SER A 192 -15.85 -14.62 -6.00
N ARG A 193 -16.30 -13.59 -6.72
CA ARG A 193 -16.44 -12.22 -6.20
C ARG A 193 -17.68 -11.53 -6.75
N VAL A 194 -18.43 -10.88 -5.88
CA VAL A 194 -19.51 -9.99 -6.28
C VAL A 194 -18.90 -8.67 -6.78
N ILE A 195 -19.31 -8.24 -7.97
CA ILE A 195 -18.95 -6.95 -8.55
C ILE A 195 -19.86 -5.89 -7.93
N LYS A 196 -19.27 -4.97 -7.16
CA LYS A 196 -19.97 -3.85 -6.52
C LYS A 196 -19.42 -2.54 -7.05
N ASP A 197 -20.17 -1.44 -6.94
CA ASP A 197 -19.69 -0.12 -7.36
C ASP A 197 -18.33 0.23 -6.73
N THR A 198 -18.14 -0.14 -5.45
CA THR A 198 -16.91 0.14 -4.69
C THR A 198 -15.71 -0.74 -5.08
N THR A 199 -15.93 -1.87 -5.75
CA THR A 199 -14.89 -2.85 -6.08
C THR A 199 -14.75 -3.12 -7.57
N ALA A 200 -15.63 -2.58 -8.41
CA ALA A 200 -15.68 -2.84 -9.85
C ALA A 200 -14.37 -2.49 -10.57
N SER A 201 -13.68 -1.43 -10.16
CA SER A 201 -12.37 -1.05 -10.71
C SER A 201 -11.28 -2.12 -10.57
N LEU A 202 -11.44 -3.06 -9.64
CA LEU A 202 -10.52 -4.20 -9.50
C LEU A 202 -10.70 -5.19 -10.62
N TYR A 203 -11.94 -5.42 -11.08
CA TYR A 203 -12.29 -6.49 -12.02
C TYR A 203 -12.50 -6.00 -13.45
N LEU A 204 -12.90 -4.74 -13.64
CA LEU A 204 -13.29 -4.19 -14.93
C LEU A 204 -12.15 -3.43 -15.61
N GLN A 205 -12.11 -3.50 -16.94
CA GLN A 205 -11.19 -2.71 -17.74
C GLN A 205 -11.59 -1.24 -17.74
N LYS A 206 -10.59 -0.36 -17.79
CA LYS A 206 -10.78 1.08 -17.96
C LYS A 206 -9.99 1.57 -19.16
N ASP A 207 -10.54 2.56 -19.86
CA ASP A 207 -9.83 3.28 -20.91
C ASP A 207 -8.86 4.32 -20.32
N ASP A 208 -8.12 5.01 -21.20
CA ASP A 208 -7.14 6.05 -20.83
C ASP A 208 -7.78 7.25 -20.10
N LYS A 209 -9.10 7.39 -20.18
CA LYS A 209 -9.88 8.45 -19.52
C LYS A 209 -10.49 7.99 -18.20
N GLY A 210 -10.30 6.72 -17.83
CA GLY A 210 -10.77 6.13 -16.58
C GLY A 210 -12.21 5.60 -16.62
N TYR A 211 -12.86 5.58 -17.77
CA TYR A 211 -14.20 5.02 -17.97
C TYR A 211 -14.14 3.51 -18.17
N PHE A 212 -15.19 2.80 -17.71
CA PHE A 212 -15.27 1.36 -17.94
C PHE A 212 -15.47 1.04 -19.42
N VAL A 213 -14.73 0.06 -19.91
CA VAL A 213 -14.82 -0.38 -21.30
C VAL A 213 -16.06 -1.26 -21.48
N TYR A 214 -16.91 -0.95 -22.46
CA TYR A 214 -18.10 -1.73 -22.76
C TYR A 214 -17.78 -3.08 -23.39
N ALA A 215 -18.62 -4.07 -23.09
CA ALA A 215 -18.61 -5.37 -23.76
C ALA A 215 -18.98 -5.24 -25.25
N ASP A 216 -18.59 -6.22 -26.05
CA ASP A 216 -18.85 -6.17 -27.50
C ASP A 216 -20.35 -6.21 -27.77
N GLY A 217 -20.84 -5.31 -28.63
CA GLY A 217 -22.26 -5.21 -28.99
C GLY A 217 -23.12 -4.34 -28.05
N VAL A 218 -22.53 -3.71 -27.03
CA VAL A 218 -23.22 -2.78 -26.12
C VAL A 218 -23.29 -1.37 -26.72
N GLU A 219 -24.45 -0.72 -26.65
CA GLU A 219 -24.66 0.60 -27.27
C GLU A 219 -24.04 1.75 -26.43
N PRO A 220 -23.10 2.54 -26.96
CA PRO A 220 -22.35 3.51 -26.17
C PRO A 220 -23.15 4.74 -25.69
N ASN A 221 -24.38 4.94 -26.17
CA ASN A 221 -25.20 6.11 -25.86
C ASN A 221 -26.20 5.90 -24.72
N GLU A 222 -26.27 4.69 -24.16
CA GLU A 222 -27.10 4.40 -23.00
C GLU A 222 -26.32 4.51 -21.69
N TYR A 223 -27.03 4.77 -20.59
CA TYR A 223 -26.43 4.76 -19.26
C TYR A 223 -26.42 3.35 -18.68
N TYR A 224 -25.21 2.84 -18.41
CA TYR A 224 -25.01 1.55 -17.76
C TYR A 224 -24.27 1.69 -16.44
N ASN A 225 -24.63 0.85 -15.47
CA ASN A 225 -23.91 0.70 -14.22
C ASN A 225 -23.65 -0.79 -13.93
N VAL A 226 -22.92 -1.09 -12.86
CA VAL A 226 -22.49 -2.46 -12.55
C VAL A 226 -23.65 -3.40 -12.17
N HIS A 227 -24.86 -2.86 -11.96
CA HIS A 227 -26.07 -3.64 -11.75
C HIS A 227 -26.93 -3.78 -13.01
N THR A 228 -26.59 -3.13 -14.13
CA THR A 228 -27.35 -3.26 -15.37
C THR A 228 -27.30 -4.71 -15.85
N MET A 229 -28.45 -5.23 -16.26
CA MET A 229 -28.59 -6.50 -16.96
C MET A 229 -29.26 -6.27 -18.31
N LEU A 230 -28.50 -6.50 -19.39
CA LEU A 230 -29.02 -6.41 -20.75
C LEU A 230 -29.80 -7.68 -21.13
N ASP A 231 -30.53 -7.61 -22.24
CA ASP A 231 -31.32 -8.73 -22.73
C ASP A 231 -30.39 -9.94 -23.03
N GLY A 232 -30.84 -11.13 -22.63
CA GLY A 232 -30.02 -12.34 -22.69
C GLY A 232 -29.00 -12.48 -21.57
N GLU A 233 -29.22 -11.80 -20.43
CA GLU A 233 -28.35 -11.90 -19.25
C GLU A 233 -26.91 -11.47 -19.56
N VAL A 234 -26.77 -10.35 -20.28
CA VAL A 234 -25.46 -9.81 -20.67
C VAL A 234 -25.04 -8.69 -19.73
N PHE A 235 -23.82 -8.80 -19.22
CA PHE A 235 -23.16 -7.76 -18.44
C PHE A 235 -22.51 -6.72 -19.37
N PRO A 236 -22.73 -5.41 -19.17
CA PRO A 236 -22.36 -4.40 -20.17
C PRO A 236 -20.87 -4.06 -20.23
N PHE A 237 -20.01 -4.57 -19.34
CA PHE A 237 -18.60 -4.16 -19.26
C PHE A 237 -17.62 -5.31 -19.45
N LYS A 238 -16.43 -5.00 -19.99
CA LYS A 238 -15.32 -5.97 -20.13
C LYS A 238 -14.61 -6.19 -18.79
N LEU A 239 -14.40 -7.45 -18.44
CA LEU A 239 -13.51 -7.85 -17.34
C LEU A 239 -12.04 -7.75 -17.77
N LYS A 240 -11.14 -7.49 -16.81
CA LYS A 240 -9.70 -7.51 -17.04
C LYS A 240 -9.23 -8.89 -17.52
N PRO A 241 -8.30 -8.96 -18.48
CA PRO A 241 -7.84 -10.22 -19.06
C PRO A 241 -6.80 -10.92 -18.17
N VAL A 242 -7.14 -11.15 -16.90
CA VAL A 242 -6.23 -11.69 -15.89
C VAL A 242 -6.00 -13.18 -16.14
N LYS A 243 -4.75 -13.63 -15.98
CA LYS A 243 -4.35 -15.04 -16.12
C LYS A 243 -4.03 -15.69 -14.79
N TYR A 244 -3.78 -14.87 -13.76
CA TYR A 244 -3.36 -15.33 -12.44
C TYR A 244 -4.15 -14.62 -11.34
N LEU A 245 -4.39 -15.34 -10.24
CA LEU A 245 -4.84 -14.72 -8.99
C LEU A 245 -3.70 -14.75 -7.99
N TYR A 246 -3.46 -13.60 -7.35
CA TYR A 246 -2.61 -13.50 -6.17
C TYR A 246 -3.49 -13.25 -4.96
N LEU A 247 -3.59 -14.24 -4.08
CA LEU A 247 -4.47 -14.19 -2.93
C LEU A 247 -3.68 -14.10 -1.62
N ARG A 248 -4.10 -13.17 -0.75
CA ARG A 248 -3.54 -12.96 0.58
C ARG A 248 -4.56 -13.36 1.65
N CYS A 249 -4.13 -14.11 2.66
CA CYS A 249 -4.98 -14.51 3.78
C CYS A 249 -5.08 -13.45 4.89
N SER A 250 -4.43 -12.30 4.70
CA SER A 250 -4.52 -11.13 5.58
C SER A 250 -4.62 -9.84 4.76
N ARG A 251 -4.96 -8.74 5.43
CA ARG A 251 -4.95 -7.39 4.83
C ARG A 251 -3.55 -6.77 4.80
N ASP A 252 -2.66 -7.25 5.67
CA ASP A 252 -1.24 -6.91 5.66
C ASP A 252 -0.45 -7.83 4.73
N ASP A 253 0.85 -7.61 4.59
CA ASP A 253 1.72 -8.46 3.76
C ASP A 253 2.37 -9.63 4.54
N PHE A 254 1.95 -9.89 5.78
CA PHE A 254 2.55 -10.91 6.65
C PHE A 254 1.79 -12.24 6.66
N GLY A 255 0.52 -12.25 6.25
CA GLY A 255 -0.29 -13.47 6.19
C GLY A 255 0.10 -14.43 5.07
N SER A 256 -0.52 -15.60 5.11
CA SER A 256 -0.37 -16.64 4.09
C SER A 256 -0.73 -16.15 2.69
N LYS A 257 -0.06 -16.69 1.67
CA LYS A 257 -0.12 -16.18 0.29
C LYS A 257 -0.17 -17.32 -0.71
N LEU A 258 -0.97 -17.13 -1.76
CA LEU A 258 -1.17 -18.09 -2.82
C LEU A 258 -1.08 -17.40 -4.18
N LEU A 259 -0.43 -18.05 -5.13
CA LEU A 259 -0.43 -17.69 -6.53
C LEU A 259 -1.07 -18.81 -7.33
N ILE A 260 -2.10 -18.46 -8.09
CA ILE A 260 -2.96 -19.41 -8.80
C ILE A 260 -2.95 -19.11 -10.29
N GLU A 261 -2.84 -20.15 -11.11
CA GLU A 261 -3.06 -20.07 -12.55
C GLU A 261 -4.53 -20.32 -12.87
N LEU A 262 -5.12 -19.44 -13.69
CA LEU A 262 -6.50 -19.58 -14.17
C LEU A 262 -6.60 -20.45 -15.42
N ASN A 263 -7.76 -21.06 -15.63
CA ASN A 263 -8.04 -21.88 -16.80
C ASN A 263 -8.20 -21.02 -18.06
N GLN A 264 -7.15 -20.98 -18.89
CA GLN A 264 -7.14 -20.18 -20.12
C GLN A 264 -8.21 -20.55 -21.15
N LYS A 265 -8.78 -21.77 -21.09
CA LYS A 265 -9.90 -22.15 -21.97
C LYS A 265 -11.22 -21.51 -21.56
N LYS A 266 -11.36 -21.19 -20.27
CA LYS A 266 -12.56 -20.60 -19.67
C LYS A 266 -12.15 -19.85 -18.40
N LEU A 267 -11.68 -18.61 -18.56
CA LEU A 267 -11.07 -17.84 -17.46
C LEU A 267 -12.02 -17.63 -16.29
N TYR A 268 -13.27 -17.32 -16.60
CA TYR A 268 -14.30 -17.07 -15.62
C TYR A 268 -15.68 -17.47 -16.14
N ASP A 269 -16.60 -17.62 -15.19
CA ASP A 269 -18.05 -17.56 -15.39
C ASP A 269 -18.58 -16.27 -14.77
N LEU A 270 -19.57 -15.65 -15.41
CA LEU A 270 -20.22 -14.46 -14.89
C LEU A 270 -21.69 -14.77 -14.71
N VAL A 271 -22.16 -14.75 -13.46
CA VAL A 271 -23.51 -15.18 -13.09
C VAL A 271 -24.30 -13.98 -12.60
N PRO A 272 -25.45 -13.67 -13.22
CA PRO A 272 -26.38 -12.67 -12.70
C PRO A 272 -27.25 -13.25 -11.59
N GLU A 273 -27.51 -12.44 -10.58
CA GLU A 273 -28.59 -12.63 -9.61
C GLU A 273 -29.60 -11.47 -9.80
N PRO A 274 -30.65 -11.67 -10.61
CA PRO A 274 -31.60 -10.61 -10.96
C PRO A 274 -32.34 -10.06 -9.74
N PHE A 275 -32.60 -8.75 -9.73
CA PHE A 275 -33.44 -8.11 -8.73
C PHE A 275 -34.28 -7.00 -9.36
N SER A 276 -35.46 -6.75 -8.79
CA SER A 276 -36.29 -5.62 -9.17
C SER A 276 -35.96 -4.38 -8.35
N THR A 277 -36.05 -3.22 -8.99
CA THR A 277 -36.01 -1.93 -8.30
C THR A 277 -37.28 -1.17 -8.64
N SER A 278 -37.92 -0.57 -7.64
CA SER A 278 -39.03 0.34 -7.85
C SER A 278 -38.57 1.77 -7.57
N ASP A 279 -38.96 2.69 -8.43
CA ASP A 279 -38.76 4.12 -8.25
C ASP A 279 -40.10 4.85 -8.43
N ILE A 280 -40.27 5.98 -7.75
CA ILE A 280 -41.47 6.81 -7.89
C ILE A 280 -41.16 7.89 -8.91
N VAL A 281 -41.76 7.75 -10.09
CA VAL A 281 -41.64 8.75 -11.16
C VAL A 281 -42.84 9.68 -11.08
N TYR A 282 -42.57 10.98 -10.98
CA TYR A 282 -43.60 12.01 -11.02
C TYR A 282 -43.87 12.42 -12.47
N GLY A 283 -45.13 12.32 -12.90
CA GLY A 283 -45.58 12.85 -14.18
C GLY A 283 -45.59 14.38 -14.20
N SER A 284 -45.70 14.96 -15.40
CA SER A 284 -45.85 16.42 -15.58
C SER A 284 -47.10 17.00 -14.91
N ASP A 285 -48.07 16.14 -14.57
CA ASP A 285 -49.28 16.43 -13.79
C ASP A 285 -49.08 16.24 -12.28
N ASN A 286 -47.84 16.03 -11.83
CA ASN A 286 -47.48 15.71 -10.45
C ASN A 286 -48.07 14.39 -9.93
N SER A 287 -48.57 13.51 -10.82
CA SER A 287 -49.03 12.17 -10.44
C SER A 287 -47.82 11.27 -10.16
N ALA A 288 -47.83 10.58 -9.01
CA ALA A 288 -46.80 9.60 -8.67
C ALA A 288 -47.14 8.25 -9.32
N ARG A 289 -46.20 7.68 -10.08
CA ARG A 289 -46.30 6.32 -10.62
C ARG A 289 -45.11 5.51 -10.14
N VAL A 290 -45.38 4.29 -9.68
CA VAL A 290 -44.32 3.32 -9.37
C VAL A 290 -43.81 2.75 -10.70
N HIS A 291 -42.54 2.95 -10.97
CA HIS A 291 -41.84 2.36 -12.10
C HIS A 291 -40.97 1.22 -11.60
N GLU A 292 -41.27 -0.01 -12.04
CA GLU A 292 -40.49 -1.19 -11.71
C GLU A 292 -39.50 -1.50 -12.84
N ASN A 293 -38.22 -1.61 -12.49
CA ASN A 293 -37.14 -1.96 -13.40
C ASN A 293 -36.63 -3.37 -13.05
N PHE A 294 -36.82 -4.29 -14.00
CA PHE A 294 -36.40 -5.70 -13.93
C PHE A 294 -35.08 -5.98 -14.66
N LYS A 295 -34.47 -4.97 -15.27
CA LYS A 295 -33.20 -5.07 -16.01
C LYS A 295 -32.00 -4.83 -15.09
N ARG A 296 -32.04 -5.39 -13.88
CA ARG A 296 -30.96 -5.30 -12.90
C ARG A 296 -30.58 -6.65 -12.31
N ALA A 297 -29.29 -6.81 -12.02
CA ALA A 297 -28.74 -8.00 -11.39
C ALA A 297 -27.51 -7.67 -10.52
N ASN A 298 -27.28 -8.47 -9.48
CA ASN A 298 -25.98 -8.54 -8.82
C ASN A 298 -25.11 -9.53 -9.59
N TRP A 299 -23.94 -9.08 -10.03
CA TRP A 299 -23.06 -9.92 -10.85
C TRP A 299 -21.98 -10.55 -10.00
N THR A 300 -21.84 -11.87 -10.09
CA THR A 300 -20.74 -12.62 -9.46
C THR A 300 -19.84 -13.20 -10.52
N VAL A 301 -18.56 -12.82 -10.48
CA VAL A 301 -17.52 -13.45 -11.29
C VAL A 301 -16.96 -14.65 -10.54
N TYR A 302 -16.92 -15.81 -11.21
CA TYR A 302 -16.32 -17.05 -10.73
C TYR A 302 -15.07 -17.34 -11.56
N TYR A 303 -13.88 -17.09 -11.01
CA TYR A 303 -12.63 -17.40 -11.67
C TYR A 303 -12.35 -18.89 -11.60
N ASN A 304 -12.11 -19.52 -12.76
CA ASN A 304 -11.89 -20.96 -12.84
C ASN A 304 -10.41 -21.28 -12.56
N VAL A 305 -10.17 -21.97 -11.45
CA VAL A 305 -8.83 -22.36 -10.99
C VAL A 305 -8.33 -23.52 -11.85
N LYS A 306 -7.14 -23.37 -12.45
CA LYS A 306 -6.45 -24.47 -13.14
C LYS A 306 -5.54 -25.22 -12.16
N LYS A 307 -4.66 -24.50 -11.46
CA LYS A 307 -3.77 -25.04 -10.43
C LYS A 307 -3.15 -23.95 -9.56
N VAL A 308 -2.74 -24.33 -8.36
CA VAL A 308 -1.86 -23.49 -7.51
C VAL A 308 -0.43 -23.59 -8.04
N LEU A 309 0.20 -22.45 -8.29
CA LEU A 309 1.58 -22.36 -8.79
C LEU A 309 2.61 -22.32 -7.66
N GLU A 310 2.30 -21.59 -6.61
CA GLU A 310 3.11 -21.42 -5.41
C GLU A 310 2.19 -20.97 -4.27
N TYR A 311 2.45 -21.46 -3.07
CA TYR A 311 1.85 -20.92 -1.86
C TYR A 311 2.89 -20.88 -0.74
N LYS A 312 2.69 -19.98 0.22
CA LYS A 312 3.47 -19.89 1.45
C LYS A 312 2.54 -19.64 2.61
N LEU A 313 2.62 -20.52 3.59
CA LEU A 313 1.88 -20.40 4.84
C LEU A 313 2.76 -19.79 5.93
N THR A 314 2.15 -19.02 6.83
CA THR A 314 2.80 -18.65 8.10
C THR A 314 3.01 -19.90 8.97
N GLU A 315 3.90 -19.87 9.96
CA GLU A 315 4.11 -21.05 10.82
C GLU A 315 2.83 -21.47 11.56
N ALA A 316 2.00 -20.52 12.01
CA ALA A 316 0.71 -20.81 12.64
C ALA A 316 -0.30 -21.42 11.65
N ASP A 317 -0.32 -20.93 10.42
CA ASP A 317 -1.23 -21.45 9.39
C ASP A 317 -0.80 -22.82 8.88
N LYS A 318 0.49 -23.19 8.95
CA LYS A 318 0.96 -24.54 8.60
C LYS A 318 0.40 -25.59 9.53
N GLU A 319 0.46 -25.37 10.84
CA GLU A 319 -0.09 -26.32 11.82
C GLU A 319 -1.60 -26.51 11.62
N THR A 320 -2.31 -25.40 11.41
CA THR A 320 -3.75 -25.40 11.08
C THR A 320 -4.03 -26.16 9.79
N PHE A 321 -3.20 -25.97 8.75
CA PHE A 321 -3.35 -26.63 7.46
C PHE A 321 -3.11 -28.13 7.53
N GLU A 322 -2.08 -28.59 8.26
CA GLU A 322 -1.82 -30.02 8.42
C GLU A 322 -2.91 -30.72 9.22
N GLN A 323 -3.43 -30.08 10.29
CA GLN A 323 -4.57 -30.61 11.02
C GLN A 323 -5.81 -30.71 10.13
N TYR A 324 -6.14 -29.64 9.40
CA TYR A 324 -7.27 -29.63 8.47
C TYR A 324 -7.16 -30.72 7.40
N LYS A 325 -5.95 -30.90 6.84
CA LYS A 325 -5.67 -31.95 5.87
C LYS A 325 -5.86 -33.35 6.46
N GLN A 326 -5.41 -33.58 7.70
CA GLN A 326 -5.58 -34.87 8.36
C GLN A 326 -7.06 -35.17 8.65
N ASP A 327 -7.82 -34.17 9.10
CA ASP A 327 -9.27 -34.32 9.35
C ASP A 327 -10.00 -34.76 8.07
N LEU A 328 -9.67 -34.15 6.92
CA LEU A 328 -10.22 -34.55 5.62
C LEU A 328 -9.84 -35.97 5.18
N ILE A 329 -8.64 -36.42 5.52
CA ILE A 329 -8.21 -37.80 5.24
C ILE A 329 -8.99 -38.79 6.12
N ASP A 330 -9.14 -38.47 7.40
CA ASP A 330 -9.88 -39.29 8.37
C ASP A 330 -11.38 -39.37 8.02
N GLU A 331 -11.95 -38.30 7.45
CA GLU A 331 -13.32 -38.23 6.92
C GLU A 331 -13.47 -38.89 5.54
N GLY A 332 -12.36 -39.25 4.87
CA GLY A 332 -12.35 -39.86 3.54
C GLY A 332 -12.65 -38.89 2.40
N GLU A 333 -12.55 -37.59 2.64
CA GLU A 333 -12.73 -36.52 1.64
C GLU A 333 -11.45 -36.25 0.82
N LEU A 334 -10.30 -36.69 1.33
CA LEU A 334 -9.01 -36.57 0.66
C LEU A 334 -8.26 -37.93 0.68
N GLU A 335 -7.61 -38.27 -0.43
CA GLU A 335 -6.70 -39.43 -0.46
C GLU A 335 -5.42 -39.12 0.34
N GLY A 336 -5.05 -40.04 1.24
CA GLY A 336 -3.92 -39.90 2.18
C GLY A 336 -2.53 -39.94 1.57
#